data_AF-A0A7M4E9V0-F1
#
_entry.id   AF-A0A7M4E9V0-F1
#
_cell.length_a   1.000
_cell.length_b   1.000
_cell.length_c   1.000
_cell.angle_alpha   90.00
_cell.angle_beta   90.00
_cell.angle_gamma   90.00
#
_symmetry.space_group_name_H-M   'P 1'
#
loop_
_entity.id
_entity.type
_entity.pdbx_description
1 polymer ?
#
loop_
_entity_poly.entity_id
_entity_poly.type
_entity_poly.pdbx_seq_one_letter_code
_entity_poly.pdbx_strand_id
1 'polypeptide(L)'
;MLVTVPNLSVAYVVAFVSGLSIAASLLLPWSMLPDVVDHFRLLNQYVKRPEALFYSSYVFFTKLSAGLGLGMSSASLELAGYKGGACRQSSSVILALKILIGVVPTILILLGLFILLFYPITEKSRKETEQHTDPTLLYLCFSSDSSLVVTVLSQRLAAVGG
;
A
#
# COMPACT_ATOMS: atom_id res chain seq x y z
N MET A 1 14.72 11.16 6.56
CA MET A 1 15.85 11.77 5.81
C MET A 1 15.73 13.28 5.57
N LEU A 2 14.61 13.93 5.93
CA LEU A 2 14.36 15.36 5.61
C LEU A 2 15.13 16.37 6.49
N VAL A 3 15.81 15.93 7.55
CA VAL A 3 16.34 16.83 8.61
C VAL A 3 17.83 17.16 8.45
N THR A 4 18.53 16.60 7.46
CA THR A 4 19.99 16.75 7.32
C THR A 4 20.44 17.43 6.03
N VAL A 5 19.53 17.90 5.17
CA VAL A 5 19.91 18.54 3.90
C VAL A 5 19.84 20.06 4.05
N PRO A 6 20.96 20.80 3.93
CA PRO A 6 20.96 22.27 4.00
C PRO A 6 20.34 22.93 2.76
N ASN A 7 20.13 22.16 1.69
CA ASN A 7 19.63 22.65 0.40
C ASN A 7 18.13 22.37 0.25
N LEU A 8 17.32 23.43 0.32
CA LEU A 8 15.86 23.39 0.18
C LEU A 8 15.42 22.64 -1.08
N SER A 9 16.13 22.85 -2.19
CA SER A 9 15.83 22.25 -3.50
C SER A 9 15.92 20.72 -3.49
N VAL A 10 16.92 20.16 -2.82
CA VAL A 10 17.11 18.70 -2.72
C VAL A 10 16.01 18.07 -1.87
N ALA A 11 15.57 18.76 -0.81
CA ALA A 11 14.48 18.29 0.03
C ALA A 11 13.16 18.18 -0.76
N TYR A 12 12.85 19.17 -1.62
CA TYR A 12 11.65 19.12 -2.47
C TYR A 12 11.69 17.98 -3.48
N VAL A 13 12.83 17.75 -4.15
CA VAL A 13 12.97 16.66 -5.12
C VAL A 13 12.78 15.31 -4.45
N VAL A 14 13.43 15.09 -3.29
CA VAL A 14 13.30 13.84 -2.53
C VAL A 14 11.85 13.65 -2.04
N ALA A 15 11.21 14.71 -1.55
CA ALA A 15 9.80 14.65 -1.13
C ALA A 15 8.89 14.23 -2.30
N PHE A 16 9.06 14.84 -3.48
CA PHE A 16 8.27 14.53 -4.67
C PHE A 16 8.44 13.08 -5.13
N VAL A 17 9.69 12.61 -5.24
CA VAL A 17 9.99 11.22 -5.64
C VAL A 17 9.47 10.21 -4.62
N SER A 18 9.64 10.50 -3.32
CA SER A 18 9.11 9.62 -2.26
C SER A 18 7.58 9.57 -2.26
N GLY A 19 6.91 10.70 -2.50
CA GLY A 19 5.46 10.76 -2.63
C GLY A 19 4.94 9.93 -3.79
N LEU A 20 5.58 10.04 -4.97
CA LEU A 20 5.26 9.22 -6.14
C LEU A 20 5.45 7.73 -5.88
N SER A 21 6.54 7.35 -5.22
CA SER A 21 6.82 5.94 -4.88
C SER A 21 5.79 5.34 -3.93
N ILE A 22 5.39 6.10 -2.90
CA ILE A 22 4.35 5.68 -1.94
C ILE A 22 2.99 5.59 -2.63
N ALA A 23 2.65 6.56 -3.48
CA ALA A 23 1.41 6.53 -4.25
C ALA A 23 1.35 5.30 -5.16
N ALA A 24 2.42 5.01 -5.90
CA ALA A 24 2.50 3.80 -6.72
C ALA A 24 2.34 2.53 -5.89
N SER A 25 3.07 2.42 -4.77
CA SER A 25 3.01 1.25 -3.88
C SER A 25 1.63 1.02 -3.27
N LEU A 26 0.87 2.10 -3.03
CA LEU A 26 -0.50 2.01 -2.55
C LEU A 26 -1.49 1.66 -3.66
N LEU A 27 -1.34 2.21 -4.86
CA LEU A 27 -2.28 1.98 -5.97
C LEU A 27 -2.09 0.62 -6.65
N LEU A 28 -0.85 0.13 -6.74
CA LEU A 28 -0.51 -1.13 -7.42
C LEU A 28 -1.31 -2.33 -6.87
N PRO A 29 -1.37 -2.59 -5.55
CA PRO A 29 -2.14 -3.71 -5.01
C PRO A 29 -3.63 -3.64 -5.35
N TRP A 30 -4.24 -2.45 -5.33
CA TRP A 30 -5.67 -2.31 -5.64
C TRP A 30 -5.98 -2.60 -7.10
N SER A 31 -5.11 -2.20 -8.02
CA SER A 31 -5.30 -2.47 -9.45
C SER A 31 -4.96 -3.91 -9.85
N MET A 32 -3.99 -4.54 -9.15
CA MET A 32 -3.52 -5.90 -9.43
C MET A 32 -4.40 -6.98 -8.77
N LEU A 33 -5.03 -6.65 -7.64
CA LEU A 33 -5.90 -7.58 -6.91
C LEU A 33 -7.03 -8.16 -7.78
N PRO A 34 -7.83 -7.37 -8.53
CA PRO A 34 -8.88 -7.92 -9.37
C PRO A 34 -8.34 -8.79 -10.51
N ASP A 35 -7.19 -8.43 -11.10
CA ASP A 35 -6.54 -9.21 -12.18
C ASP A 35 -6.12 -10.62 -11.69
N VAL A 36 -5.49 -10.70 -10.50
CA VAL A 36 -5.12 -11.98 -9.89
C VAL A 36 -6.35 -12.81 -9.51
N VAL A 37 -7.40 -12.16 -9.01
CA VAL A 37 -8.66 -12.84 -8.63
C VAL A 37 -9.35 -13.41 -9.87
N ASP A 38 -9.35 -12.69 -10.99
CA ASP A 38 -9.95 -13.14 -12.24
C ASP A 38 -9.18 -14.32 -12.84
N HIS A 39 -7.84 -14.26 -12.87
CA HIS A 39 -7.01 -15.39 -13.28
C HIS A 39 -7.24 -16.64 -12.39
N PHE A 40 -7.36 -16.46 -11.07
CA PHE A 40 -7.64 -17.57 -10.16
C PHE A 40 -9.04 -18.17 -10.38
N ARG A 41 -10.02 -17.35 -10.76
CA ARG A 41 -11.39 -17.79 -11.10
C ARG A 41 -11.39 -18.70 -12.32
N LEU A 42 -10.58 -18.38 -13.34
CA LEU A 42 -10.45 -19.16 -14.58
C LEU A 42 -9.82 -20.54 -14.31
N LEU A 43 -8.77 -20.60 -13.49
CA LEU A 43 -8.13 -21.88 -13.16
C LEU A 43 -8.99 -22.75 -12.21
N ASN A 44 -9.77 -22.12 -11.32
CA ASN A 44 -10.44 -22.80 -10.23
C ASN A 44 -11.96 -22.56 -10.21
N GLN A 45 -12.64 -23.01 -11.27
CA GLN A 45 -14.08 -22.84 -11.48
C GLN A 45 -14.97 -23.47 -10.38
N TYR A 46 -14.43 -24.40 -9.59
CA TYR A 46 -15.12 -25.04 -8.46
C TYR A 46 -15.18 -24.17 -7.19
N VAL A 47 -14.32 -23.16 -7.05
CA VAL A 47 -14.27 -22.32 -5.85
C VAL A 47 -15.32 -21.21 -5.95
N LYS A 48 -16.35 -21.26 -5.11
CA LYS A 48 -17.37 -20.20 -5.03
C LYS A 48 -16.79 -18.97 -4.29
N ARG A 49 -16.80 -17.80 -4.95
CA ARG A 49 -16.40 -16.47 -4.43
C ARG A 49 -14.94 -16.35 -3.94
N PRO A 50 -13.93 -16.54 -4.82
CA PRO A 50 -12.53 -16.29 -4.46
C PRO A 50 -12.26 -14.83 -4.05
N GLU A 51 -13.00 -13.87 -4.64
CA GLU A 51 -12.93 -12.43 -4.38
C GLU A 51 -12.95 -12.07 -2.89
N ALA A 52 -13.85 -12.68 -2.11
CA ALA A 52 -14.04 -12.35 -0.70
C ALA A 52 -12.87 -12.81 0.18
N LEU A 53 -12.25 -13.95 -0.14
CA LEU A 53 -11.11 -14.49 0.60
C LEU A 53 -9.85 -13.63 0.38
N PHE A 54 -9.60 -13.23 -0.86
CA PHE A 54 -8.48 -12.35 -1.20
C PHE A 54 -8.65 -10.96 -0.58
N TYR A 55 -9.85 -10.39 -0.66
CA TYR A 55 -10.11 -9.07 -0.06
C TYR A 55 -9.98 -9.10 1.47
N SER A 56 -10.56 -10.10 2.14
CA SER A 56 -10.53 -10.20 3.61
C SER A 56 -9.12 -10.41 4.14
N SER A 57 -8.34 -11.29 3.51
CA SER A 57 -6.95 -11.53 3.89
C SER A 57 -6.07 -10.28 3.67
N TYR A 58 -6.22 -9.59 2.54
CA TYR A 58 -5.50 -8.35 2.27
C TYR A 58 -5.72 -7.26 3.33
N VAL A 59 -6.97 -6.99 3.69
CA VAL A 59 -7.31 -5.98 4.71
C VAL A 59 -6.86 -6.44 6.10
N PHE A 60 -7.00 -7.73 6.41
CA PHE A 60 -6.52 -8.30 7.66
C PHE A 60 -5.01 -8.10 7.83
N PHE A 61 -4.21 -8.47 6.84
CA PHE A 61 -2.76 -8.29 6.88
C PHE A 61 -2.35 -6.82 6.95
N THR A 62 -3.07 -5.93 6.27
CA THR A 62 -2.80 -4.48 6.35
C THR A 62 -3.02 -3.94 7.76
N LYS A 63 -4.14 -4.33 8.41
CA LYS A 63 -4.42 -3.92 9.80
C LYS A 63 -3.50 -4.57 10.81
N LEU A 64 -3.17 -5.85 10.60
CA LEU A 64 -2.21 -6.58 11.41
C LEU A 64 -0.82 -5.93 11.33
N SER A 65 -0.34 -5.62 10.13
CA SER A 65 0.94 -4.94 9.91
C SER A 65 0.97 -3.56 10.55
N ALA A 66 -0.11 -2.79 10.44
CA ALA A 66 -0.21 -1.48 11.08
C ALA A 66 -0.15 -1.60 12.62
N GLY A 67 -0.89 -2.56 13.19
CA GLY A 67 -0.87 -2.83 14.63
C GLY A 67 0.50 -3.34 15.11
N LEU A 68 1.10 -4.28 14.39
CA LEU A 68 2.43 -4.80 14.68
C LEU A 68 3.49 -3.70 14.57
N GLY A 69 3.43 -2.85 13.55
CA GLY A 69 4.33 -1.71 13.41
C GLY A 69 4.27 -0.77 14.60
N LEU A 70 3.06 -0.40 15.04
CA LEU A 70 2.87 0.43 16.23
C LEU A 70 3.33 -0.26 17.52
N GLY A 71 2.98 -1.54 17.70
CA GLY A 71 3.37 -2.32 18.87
C GLY A 71 4.88 -2.53 18.98
N MET A 72 5.54 -2.94 17.89
CA MET A 72 6.99 -3.10 17.83
C MET A 72 7.70 -1.77 18.06
N SER A 73 7.17 -0.67 17.50
CA SER A 73 7.71 0.65 17.72
C SER A 73 7.63 1.07 19.18
N SER A 74 6.49 0.82 19.84
CA SER A 74 6.28 1.12 21.26
C SER A 74 7.22 0.29 22.14
N ALA A 75 7.28 -1.02 21.92
CA ALA A 75 8.17 -1.91 22.68
C ALA A 75 9.65 -1.51 22.53
N SER A 76 10.07 -1.14 21.31
CA SER A 76 11.43 -0.65 21.05
C SER A 76 11.75 0.66 21.77
N LEU A 77 10.77 1.56 21.92
CA LEU A 77 10.95 2.83 22.64
C LEU A 77 11.02 2.62 24.16
N GLU A 78 10.20 1.71 24.69
CA GLU A 78 10.20 1.36 26.11
C GLU A 78 11.55 0.76 26.53
N LEU A 79 12.08 -0.17 25.74
CA LEU A 79 13.41 -0.76 25.96
C LEU A 79 14.55 0.26 25.82
N ALA A 80 14.39 1.28 24.99
CA ALA A 80 15.36 2.36 24.82
C ALA A 80 15.34 3.39 25.98
N GLY A 81 14.47 3.21 26.98
CA GLY A 81 14.37 4.07 28.15
C GLY A 81 13.63 5.39 27.87
N TYR A 82 12.66 5.39 26.96
CA TYR A 82 11.84 6.56 26.67
C TYR A 82 11.13 7.06 27.94
N LYS A 83 11.37 8.33 28.31
CA LYS A 83 10.67 9.01 29.42
C LYS A 83 9.80 10.13 28.86
N GLY A 84 8.48 9.90 28.86
CA GLY A 84 7.51 10.91 28.44
C GLY A 84 7.62 12.18 29.30
N GLY A 85 7.77 13.34 28.66
CA GLY A 85 7.79 14.64 29.34
C GLY A 85 9.17 15.15 29.80
N ALA A 86 10.26 14.43 29.53
CA ALA A 86 11.61 14.94 29.82
C ALA A 86 12.04 16.01 28.79
N CYS A 87 12.59 17.14 29.25
CA CYS A 87 13.11 18.20 28.36
C CYS A 87 14.30 17.75 27.50
N ARG A 88 15.00 16.67 27.89
CA ARG A 88 16.10 16.09 27.14
C ARG A 88 15.91 14.58 27.01
N GLN A 89 15.70 14.14 25.77
CA GLN A 89 15.64 12.73 25.42
C GLN A 89 17.04 12.17 25.16
N SER A 90 17.27 10.90 25.52
CA SER A 90 18.51 10.20 25.16
C SER A 90 18.72 10.16 23.65
N SER A 91 19.97 10.32 23.21
CA SER A 91 20.38 10.23 21.80
C SER A 91 20.04 8.87 21.18
N SER A 92 20.01 7.80 21.98
CA SER A 92 19.61 6.45 21.58
C SER A 92 18.16 6.38 21.09
N VAL A 93 17.23 7.02 21.78
CA VAL A 93 15.79 7.02 21.41
C VAL A 93 15.56 7.78 20.11
N ILE A 94 16.27 8.89 19.91
CA ILE A 94 16.18 9.70 18.69
C ILE A 94 16.72 8.91 17.49
N LEU A 95 17.81 8.17 17.67
CA LEU A 95 18.37 7.29 16.64
C LEU A 95 17.40 6.14 16.31
N ALA A 96 16.83 5.49 17.32
CA ALA A 96 15.86 4.41 17.15
C ALA A 96 14.65 4.88 16.33
N LEU A 97 14.06 6.03 16.70
CA LEU A 97 12.93 6.61 15.98
C LEU A 97 13.26 6.95 14.52
N LYS A 98 14.48 7.46 14.26
CA LYS A 98 14.95 7.75 12.89
C LYS A 98 15.10 6.49 12.04
N ILE A 99 15.62 5.40 12.60
CA ILE A 99 15.80 4.13 11.89
C ILE A 99 14.42 3.50 11.60
N LEU A 100 13.54 3.51 12.60
CA LEU A 100 12.22 2.91 12.54
C LEU A 100 11.31 3.55 11.49
N ILE A 101 11.31 4.88 11.40
CA ILE A 101 10.45 5.62 10.45
C ILE A 101 11.15 5.83 9.09
N GLY A 102 12.47 5.68 9.03
CA GLY A 102 13.24 5.89 7.80
C GLY A 102 13.65 4.59 7.12
N VAL A 103 14.54 3.84 7.77
CA VAL A 103 15.21 2.67 7.18
C VAL A 103 14.21 1.53 6.94
N VAL A 104 13.31 1.29 7.89
CA VAL A 104 12.31 0.20 7.80
C VAL A 104 11.39 0.36 6.58
N PRO A 105 10.70 1.50 6.36
CA PRO A 105 9.86 1.66 5.17
C PRO A 105 10.65 1.66 3.86
N THR A 106 11.90 2.15 3.85
CA THR A 106 12.75 2.08 2.65
C THR A 106 13.06 0.64 2.26
N ILE A 107 13.43 -0.22 3.22
CA ILE A 107 13.70 -1.63 2.96
C ILE A 107 12.43 -2.36 2.49
N LEU A 108 11.29 -2.09 3.12
CA LEU A 108 10.00 -2.67 2.71
C LEU A 108 9.62 -2.30 1.27
N ILE A 109 9.79 -1.04 0.88
CA ILE A 109 9.51 -0.56 -0.49
C ILE A 109 10.48 -1.21 -1.49
N LEU A 110 11.78 -1.28 -1.16
CA LEU A 110 12.75 -1.96 -2.03
C LEU A 110 12.40 -3.43 -2.23
N LEU A 111 12.01 -4.12 -1.16
CA LEU A 111 11.62 -5.52 -1.22
C LEU A 111 10.35 -5.71 -2.05
N GLY A 112 9.34 -4.86 -1.86
CA GLY A 112 8.13 -4.87 -2.67
C GLY A 112 8.39 -4.62 -4.16
N LEU A 113 9.25 -3.65 -4.47
CA LEU A 113 9.67 -3.38 -5.84
C LEU A 113 10.45 -4.55 -6.44
N PHE A 114 11.34 -5.17 -5.67
CA PHE A 114 12.10 -6.34 -6.11
C PHE A 114 11.19 -7.52 -6.45
N ILE A 115 10.18 -7.79 -5.61
CA ILE A 115 9.17 -8.82 -5.86
C ILE A 115 8.35 -8.51 -7.13
N LEU A 116 7.99 -7.24 -7.33
CA LEU A 116 7.26 -6.81 -8.52
C LEU A 116 8.09 -6.96 -9.80
N LEU A 117 9.40 -6.66 -9.75
CA LEU A 117 10.32 -6.88 -10.88
C LEU A 117 10.50 -8.36 -11.20
N PHE A 118 10.46 -9.21 -10.16
CA PHE A 118 10.53 -10.66 -10.31
C PHE A 118 9.19 -11.28 -10.73
N TYR A 119 8.10 -10.51 -10.76
CA TYR A 119 6.79 -10.94 -11.26
C TYR A 119 6.83 -10.87 -12.81
N PRO A 120 7.11 -11.98 -13.50
CA PRO A 120 7.12 -11.97 -14.95
C PRO A 120 5.65 -11.86 -15.37
N ILE A 121 5.28 -10.69 -15.91
CA ILE A 121 4.02 -10.47 -16.62
C ILE A 121 3.98 -11.50 -17.74
N THR A 122 3.41 -12.66 -17.43
CA THR A 122 3.37 -13.76 -18.36
C THR A 122 2.23 -13.41 -19.29
N GLU A 123 2.61 -13.02 -20.50
CA GLU A 123 1.79 -12.73 -21.68
C GLU A 123 0.67 -13.77 -21.97
N LYS A 124 0.64 -14.89 -21.23
CA LYS A 124 -0.34 -15.97 -21.32
C LYS A 124 -1.76 -15.55 -20.94
N SER A 125 -1.98 -14.69 -19.94
CA SER A 125 -3.35 -14.20 -19.63
C SER A 125 -3.87 -13.20 -20.67
N ARG A 126 -2.98 -12.44 -21.33
CA ARG A 126 -3.39 -11.46 -22.35
C ARG A 126 -4.00 -12.09 -23.59
N LYS A 127 -3.52 -13.28 -23.98
CA LYS A 127 -4.02 -13.99 -25.18
C LYS A 127 -5.37 -14.67 -24.98
N GLU A 128 -5.76 -14.95 -23.73
CA GLU A 128 -7.04 -15.61 -23.43
C GLU A 128 -8.21 -14.61 -23.40
N THR A 129 -7.96 -13.36 -22.99
CA THR A 129 -8.99 -12.29 -22.92
C THR A 129 -9.27 -11.60 -24.27
N GLU A 130 -8.29 -11.54 -25.19
CA GLU A 130 -8.50 -10.98 -26.55
C GLU A 130 -9.46 -11.82 -27.41
N GLN A 131 -9.68 -13.09 -27.04
CA GLN A 131 -10.58 -13.97 -27.79
C GLN A 131 -12.05 -13.87 -27.35
N HIS A 132 -12.37 -13.14 -26.27
CA HIS A 132 -13.73 -13.12 -25.69
C HIS A 132 -14.31 -11.74 -25.30
N THR A 133 -13.61 -10.62 -25.55
CA THR A 133 -14.12 -9.29 -25.12
C THR A 133 -14.75 -8.51 -26.26
N ASP A 134 -16.08 -8.51 -26.29
CA ASP A 134 -16.91 -7.56 -27.03
C ASP A 134 -16.75 -6.15 -26.40
N PRO A 135 -16.38 -5.10 -27.17
CA PRO A 135 -16.04 -3.77 -26.65
C PRO A 135 -17.17 -3.09 -25.83
N THR A 136 -18.39 -3.61 -25.92
CA THR A 136 -19.59 -3.09 -25.24
C THR A 136 -19.62 -3.39 -23.73
N LEU A 137 -19.02 -4.50 -23.28
CA LEU A 137 -19.03 -4.90 -21.85
C LEU A 137 -18.01 -4.12 -21.01
N LEU A 138 -16.91 -3.68 -21.63
CA LEU A 138 -15.82 -2.95 -20.97
C LEU A 138 -16.26 -1.53 -20.55
N TYR A 139 -17.15 -0.91 -21.32
CA TYR A 139 -17.77 0.39 -20.97
C TYR A 139 -18.72 0.30 -19.77
N LEU A 140 -19.48 -0.79 -19.64
CA LEU A 140 -20.40 -1.00 -18.51
C LEU A 140 -19.67 -1.26 -17.19
N CYS A 141 -18.52 -1.95 -17.24
CA CYS A 141 -17.69 -2.21 -16.06
C CYS A 141 -17.02 -0.90 -15.54
N PHE A 142 -16.44 -0.10 -16.44
CA PHE A 142 -15.81 1.18 -16.08
C PHE A 142 -16.79 2.22 -15.51
N SER A 143 -18.06 2.18 -15.96
CA SER A 143 -19.13 3.02 -15.44
C SER A 143 -19.60 2.60 -14.03
N SER A 144 -19.40 1.34 -13.63
CA SER A 144 -19.81 0.83 -12.32
C SER A 144 -18.82 1.23 -11.21
N ASP A 145 -17.51 1.16 -11.49
CA ASP A 145 -16.45 1.57 -10.56
C ASP A 145 -16.42 3.08 -10.29
N SER A 146 -16.67 3.90 -11.31
CA SER A 146 -16.67 5.37 -11.18
C SER A 146 -17.77 5.87 -10.24
N SER A 147 -18.97 5.25 -10.25
CA SER A 147 -20.04 5.57 -9.31
C SER A 147 -19.71 5.12 -7.88
N LEU A 148 -18.99 4.01 -7.70
CA LEU A 148 -18.60 3.51 -6.38
C LEU A 148 -17.53 4.40 -5.72
N VAL A 149 -16.53 4.84 -6.49
CA VAL A 149 -15.47 5.75 -6.01
C VAL A 149 -16.05 7.12 -5.61
N VAL A 150 -16.97 7.69 -6.41
CA VAL A 150 -17.63 8.97 -6.09
C VAL A 150 -18.53 8.83 -4.85
N THR A 151 -19.22 7.70 -4.69
CA THR A 151 -20.10 7.46 -3.53
C THR A 151 -19.32 7.26 -2.23
N VAL A 152 -18.20 6.53 -2.27
CA VAL A 152 -17.31 6.32 -1.11
C VAL A 152 -16.59 7.62 -0.71
N LEU A 153 -16.18 8.45 -1.69
CA LEU A 153 -15.59 9.76 -1.44
C LEU A 153 -16.62 10.74 -0.84
N SER A 154 -17.86 10.71 -1.33
CA SER A 154 -18.98 11.49 -0.78
C SER A 154 -19.33 11.07 0.66
N GLN A 155 -19.35 9.77 0.97
CA GLN A 155 -19.60 9.29 2.34
C GLN A 155 -18.46 9.65 3.31
N ARG A 156 -17.20 9.71 2.84
CA ARG A 156 -16.06 10.12 3.67
C ARG A 156 -16.01 11.62 3.93
N LEU A 157 -16.43 12.45 2.99
CA LEU A 157 -16.54 13.91 3.18
C LEU A 157 -17.69 14.29 4.13
N ALA A 158 -18.81 13.57 4.10
CA ALA A 158 -19.92 13.79 5.04
C ALA A 158 -19.57 13.46 6.50
N ALA A 159 -18.59 12.58 6.75
CA ALA A 159 -18.15 12.19 8.09
C ALA A 159 -17.11 13.16 8.70
N VAL A 160 -16.59 14.14 7.95
CA VAL A 160 -15.60 15.13 8.41
C VAL A 160 -16.24 16.50 8.66
N GLY A 161 -17.50 16.70 8.28
CA GLY A 161 -18.23 17.97 8.41
C GLY A 161 -19.25 18.05 9.54
N GLY A 162 -19.17 17.19 10.56
CA GLY A 162 -20.07 17.18 11.73
C GLY A 162 -19.33 17.41 13.04
#